data_AF-A0A0F9GIJ6-F1
#
_entry.id   AF-A0A0F9GIJ6-F1
#
_cell.length_a   1.000
_cell.length_b   1.000
_cell.length_c   1.000
_cell.angle_alpha   90.00
_cell.angle_beta   90.00
_cell.angle_gamma   90.00
#
_symmetry.space_group_name_H-M   'P 1'
#
loop_
_entity.id
_entity.type
_entity.pdbx_description
1 polymer ?
#
loop_
_entity_poly.entity_id
_entity_poly.type
_entity_poly.pdbx_seq_one_letter_code
_entity_poly.pdbx_strand_id
1 'polypeptide(L)'
;MKAPSPDSYKQQVVADMSEHYSTMVETGTYRGDMVWAQKGNFSNIYSVELGEELYKRAVMRFIDTKHIRIFSGYSTDMLKTIVPTLGPALFWLDAHWSGGNTAKGVTPCPLLEELDVILATGVNHYLLIDDARCFGTLNGFPTLDEIGSKIGTFKIENDIIRKDLR
;
A
#
# COMPACT_ATOMS: atom_id res chain seq x y z
N MET A 1 -4.45 -22.54 0.30
CA MET A 1 -4.77 -21.11 0.12
C MET A 1 -4.84 -20.84 -1.38
N LYS A 2 -5.73 -19.95 -1.86
CA LYS A 2 -5.81 -19.58 -3.28
C LYS A 2 -4.49 -18.93 -3.73
N ALA A 3 -4.15 -19.00 -5.02
CA ALA A 3 -2.98 -18.29 -5.54
C ALA A 3 -3.21 -16.76 -5.51
N PRO A 4 -2.14 -15.95 -5.34
CA PRO A 4 -2.23 -14.50 -5.50
C PRO A 4 -2.68 -14.10 -6.89
N SER A 5 -3.26 -12.90 -6.97
CA SER A 5 -3.47 -12.25 -8.26
C SER A 5 -2.14 -11.99 -8.97
N PRO A 6 -2.08 -12.12 -10.31
CA PRO A 6 -0.88 -11.80 -11.07
C PRO A 6 -0.48 -10.32 -10.91
N ASP A 7 0.82 -10.04 -10.89
CA ASP A 7 1.34 -8.67 -10.74
C ASP A 7 0.82 -7.73 -11.82
N SER A 8 0.70 -8.20 -13.07
CA SER A 8 0.15 -7.41 -14.18
C SER A 8 -1.30 -6.99 -13.93
N TYR A 9 -2.10 -7.85 -13.30
CA TYR A 9 -3.48 -7.52 -12.92
C TYR A 9 -3.50 -6.48 -11.80
N LYS A 10 -2.67 -6.64 -10.77
CA LYS A 10 -2.54 -5.65 -9.68
C LYS A 10 -2.13 -4.28 -10.23
N GLN A 11 -1.13 -4.25 -11.12
CA GLN A 11 -0.66 -3.03 -11.78
C GLN A 11 -1.76 -2.37 -12.62
N GLN A 12 -2.57 -3.14 -13.35
CA GLN A 12 -3.69 -2.59 -14.10
C GLN A 12 -4.73 -1.97 -13.16
N VAL A 13 -5.10 -2.67 -12.08
CA VAL A 13 -6.06 -2.17 -11.09
C VAL A 13 -5.61 -0.85 -10.48
N VAL A 14 -4.32 -0.72 -10.15
CA VAL A 14 -3.77 0.54 -9.65
C VAL A 14 -3.76 1.62 -10.74
N ALA A 15 -3.40 1.27 -11.98
CA ALA A 15 -3.39 2.20 -13.11
C ALA A 15 -4.78 2.78 -13.41
N ASP A 16 -5.83 1.96 -13.35
CA ASP A 16 -7.22 2.38 -13.60
C ASP A 16 -7.66 3.51 -12.65
N MET A 17 -7.11 3.54 -11.43
CA MET A 17 -7.43 4.57 -10.43
C MET A 17 -6.79 5.93 -10.74
N SER A 18 -5.84 6.01 -11.68
CA SER A 18 -5.20 7.27 -12.09
C SER A 18 -6.17 8.24 -12.79
N GLU A 19 -7.29 7.73 -13.32
CA GLU A 19 -8.38 8.56 -13.86
C GLU A 19 -9.08 9.40 -12.77
N HIS A 20 -8.95 8.99 -11.50
CA HIS A 20 -9.65 9.60 -10.37
C HIS A 20 -8.70 10.23 -9.35
N TYR A 21 -7.46 9.75 -9.27
CA TYR A 21 -6.48 10.18 -8.28
C TYR A 21 -5.15 10.52 -8.95
N SER A 22 -4.64 11.71 -8.69
CA SER A 22 -3.33 12.15 -9.20
C SER A 22 -2.15 11.72 -8.32
N THR A 23 -2.43 11.27 -7.10
CA THR A 23 -1.41 10.87 -6.11
C THR A 23 -1.63 9.42 -5.69
N MET A 24 -0.56 8.64 -5.71
CA MET A 24 -0.50 7.28 -5.20
C MET A 24 0.42 7.21 -3.97
N VAL A 25 -0.02 6.48 -2.95
CA VAL A 25 0.76 6.11 -1.78
C VAL A 25 0.82 4.59 -1.72
N GLU A 26 2.03 4.04 -1.57
CA GLU A 26 2.29 2.61 -1.44
C GLU A 26 2.98 2.30 -0.11
N THR A 27 2.59 1.19 0.51
CA THR A 27 3.38 0.56 1.57
C THR A 27 3.87 -0.80 1.09
N GLY A 28 5.16 -1.08 1.26
CA GLY A 28 5.80 -2.29 0.72
C GLY A 28 6.44 -2.10 -0.66
N THR A 29 7.48 -1.26 -0.77
CA THR A 29 8.15 -0.99 -2.06
C THR A 29 8.77 -2.25 -2.69
N TYR A 30 9.41 -3.09 -1.87
CA TYR A 30 10.18 -4.26 -2.28
C TYR A 30 11.18 -3.96 -3.41
N ARG A 31 10.94 -4.47 -4.62
CA ARG A 31 11.79 -4.23 -5.80
C ARG A 31 11.43 -2.94 -6.54
N GLY A 32 10.30 -2.32 -6.22
CA GLY A 32 9.77 -1.12 -6.86
C GLY A 32 9.03 -1.40 -8.17
N ASP A 33 8.56 -2.61 -8.43
CA ASP A 33 7.92 -2.95 -9.71
C ASP A 33 6.55 -2.31 -9.88
N MET A 34 5.76 -2.20 -8.79
CA MET A 34 4.51 -1.44 -8.79
C MET A 34 4.78 0.05 -9.06
N VAL A 35 5.64 0.70 -8.26
CA VAL A 35 6.05 2.11 -8.49
C VAL A 35 6.54 2.34 -9.92
N TRP A 36 7.34 1.42 -10.48
CA TRP A 36 7.83 1.54 -11.84
C TRP A 36 6.71 1.46 -12.88
N ALA A 37 5.74 0.55 -12.72
CA ALA A 37 4.60 0.44 -13.61
C ALA A 37 3.71 1.70 -13.56
N GLN A 38 3.63 2.35 -12.39
CA GLN A 38 2.76 3.51 -12.17
C GLN A 38 3.43 4.87 -12.41
N LYS A 39 4.74 4.92 -12.64
CA LYS A 39 5.52 6.17 -12.76
C LYS A 39 5.00 7.16 -13.82
N GLY A 40 4.27 6.68 -14.83
CA GLY A 40 3.67 7.51 -15.89
C GLY A 40 2.20 7.88 -15.65
N ASN A 41 1.55 7.26 -14.67
CA ASN A 41 0.10 7.37 -14.45
C ASN A 41 -0.26 8.39 -13.35
N PHE A 42 0.62 8.57 -12.36
CA PHE A 42 0.38 9.48 -11.24
C PHE A 42 1.34 10.66 -11.25
N SER A 43 0.83 11.84 -10.88
CA SER A 43 1.61 13.07 -10.74
C SER A 43 2.53 13.05 -9.51
N ASN A 44 2.20 12.29 -8.48
CA ASN A 44 3.05 12.06 -7.31
C ASN A 44 2.93 10.60 -6.86
N ILE A 45 4.06 9.99 -6.50
CA ILE A 45 4.10 8.65 -5.91
C ILE A 45 4.94 8.69 -4.64
N TYR A 46 4.36 8.22 -3.55
CA TYR A 46 5.04 8.02 -2.27
C TYR A 46 5.08 6.52 -2.01
N SER A 47 6.24 5.94 -1.71
CA SER A 47 6.33 4.52 -1.36
C SER A 47 7.21 4.32 -0.13
N VAL A 48 6.81 3.40 0.75
CA VAL A 48 7.52 3.12 2.01
C VAL A 48 8.12 1.72 2.01
N GLU A 49 9.40 1.64 2.35
CA GLU A 49 10.15 0.39 2.49
C GLU A 49 10.78 0.27 3.87
N LEU A 50 10.61 -0.89 4.51
CA LEU A 50 11.19 -1.17 5.82
C LEU A 50 12.64 -1.65 5.71
N GLY A 51 12.95 -2.50 4.73
CA GLY A 51 14.27 -3.10 4.56
C GLY A 51 15.28 -2.13 3.98
N GLU A 52 16.32 -1.79 4.75
CA GLU A 52 17.34 -0.80 4.38
C GLU A 52 17.95 -1.05 2.99
N GLU A 53 18.30 -2.30 2.67
CA GLU A 53 18.90 -2.65 1.37
C GLU A 53 17.89 -2.56 0.20
N LEU A 54 16.62 -2.89 0.44
CA LEU A 54 15.55 -2.72 -0.55
C LEU A 54 15.28 -1.23 -0.78
N TYR A 55 15.23 -0.45 0.30
CA TYR A 55 15.11 1.00 0.26
C TYR A 55 16.22 1.63 -0.58
N LYS A 56 17.50 1.34 -0.28
CA LYS A 56 18.64 1.86 -1.06
C LYS A 56 18.53 1.54 -2.54
N ARG A 57 18.13 0.31 -2.89
CA ARG A 57 17.93 -0.12 -4.28
C ARG A 57 16.78 0.63 -4.95
N ALA A 58 15.66 0.81 -4.26
CA ALA A 58 14.52 1.55 -4.77
C ALA A 58 14.87 3.03 -5.00
N VAL A 59 15.57 3.68 -4.05
CA VAL A 59 16.08 5.05 -4.21
C VAL A 59 16.96 5.17 -5.45
N MET A 60 17.91 4.25 -5.63
CA MET A 60 18.76 4.24 -6.83
C MET A 60 17.96 4.02 -8.12
N ARG A 61 16.95 3.14 -8.10
CA ARG A 61 16.07 2.88 -9.25
C ARG A 61 15.28 4.12 -9.69
N PHE A 62 14.94 5.00 -8.76
CA PHE A 62 14.08 6.17 -8.99
C PHE A 62 14.79 7.52 -8.83
N ILE A 63 16.12 7.54 -8.78
CA ILE A 63 16.91 8.76 -8.50
C ILE A 63 16.62 9.91 -9.47
N ASP A 64 16.34 9.62 -10.73
CA ASP A 64 16.05 10.62 -11.77
C ASP A 64 14.55 10.96 -11.88
N THR A 65 13.69 10.38 -11.04
CA THR A 65 12.23 10.52 -11.13
C THR A 65 11.68 11.39 -9.99
N LYS A 66 11.68 12.71 -10.21
CA LYS A 66 11.43 13.72 -9.16
C LYS A 66 10.08 13.64 -8.46
N HIS A 67 9.06 13.09 -9.11
CA HIS A 67 7.72 12.93 -8.54
C HIS A 67 7.54 11.64 -7.75
N ILE A 68 8.57 10.79 -7.68
CA ILE A 68 8.59 9.57 -6.89
C ILE A 68 9.45 9.81 -5.65
N ARG A 69 8.91 9.51 -4.48
CA ARG A 69 9.61 9.63 -3.19
C ARG A 69 9.55 8.30 -2.46
N ILE A 70 10.72 7.73 -2.21
CA ILE A 70 10.87 6.50 -1.43
C ILE A 70 11.24 6.88 0.01
N PHE A 71 10.53 6.32 0.98
CA PHE A 71 10.74 6.52 2.41
C PHE A 71 11.26 5.24 3.04
N SER A 72 12.20 5.36 3.99
CA SER A 72 12.73 4.23 4.75
C SER A 72 12.10 4.22 6.14
N GLY A 73 11.52 3.09 6.55
CA GLY A 73 11.05 2.90 7.92
C GLY A 73 9.75 2.10 8.01
N TYR A 74 9.16 2.08 9.20
CA TYR A 74 7.84 1.50 9.41
C TYR A 74 6.79 2.31 8.64
N SER A 75 5.94 1.63 7.90
CA SER A 75 4.88 2.26 7.12
C SER A 75 3.97 3.13 7.98
N THR A 76 3.59 2.66 9.15
CA THR A 76 2.78 3.42 10.12
C THR A 76 3.41 4.76 10.51
N ASP A 77 4.72 4.83 10.70
CA ASP A 77 5.42 6.07 11.06
C ASP A 77 5.63 7.00 9.86
N MET A 78 5.93 6.43 8.68
CA MET A 78 6.06 7.22 7.46
C MET A 78 4.72 7.77 7.00
N LEU A 79 3.63 7.00 7.12
CA LEU A 79 2.27 7.47 6.82
C LEU A 79 1.86 8.65 7.72
N LYS A 80 2.24 8.68 9.00
CA LYS A 80 1.98 9.84 9.88
C LYS A 80 2.63 11.13 9.36
N THR A 81 3.69 11.00 8.58
CA THR A 81 4.39 12.13 7.94
C THR A 81 3.77 12.47 6.58
N ILE A 82 3.40 11.45 5.80
CA ILE A 82 2.91 11.60 4.43
C ILE A 82 1.45 12.07 4.41
N VAL A 83 0.54 11.32 5.05
CA VAL A 83 -0.92 11.48 4.92
C VAL A 83 -1.40 12.90 5.24
N PRO A 84 -0.93 13.61 6.31
CA PRO A 84 -1.40 14.97 6.61
C PRO A 84 -1.11 16.01 5.52
N THR A 85 -0.23 15.70 4.57
CA THR A 85 0.16 16.61 3.49
C THR A 85 -0.65 16.39 2.20
N LEU A 86 -1.55 15.42 2.19
CA LEU A 86 -2.25 14.96 0.99
C LEU A 86 -3.70 15.49 0.90
N GLY A 87 -4.16 15.70 -0.33
CA GLY A 87 -5.59 15.66 -0.67
C GLY A 87 -6.05 14.22 -0.95
N PRO A 88 -7.20 14.03 -1.62
CA PRO A 88 -7.63 12.71 -2.07
C PRO A 88 -6.53 11.98 -2.83
N ALA A 89 -6.29 10.71 -2.48
CA ALA A 89 -5.19 9.92 -2.98
C ALA A 89 -5.59 8.44 -3.04
N LEU A 90 -4.89 7.68 -3.86
CA LEU A 90 -4.97 6.23 -3.90
C LEU A 90 -3.94 5.64 -2.94
N PHE A 91 -4.35 4.69 -2.11
CA PHE A 91 -3.46 3.89 -1.28
C PHE A 91 -3.42 2.45 -1.79
N TRP A 92 -2.22 1.97 -2.12
CA TRP A 92 -1.90 0.56 -2.35
C TRP A 92 -1.18 0.02 -1.11
N LEU A 93 -1.89 -0.77 -0.28
CA LEU A 93 -1.37 -1.28 0.99
C LEU A 93 -0.91 -2.74 0.81
N ASP A 94 0.41 -2.93 0.81
CA ASP A 94 1.07 -4.21 0.51
C ASP A 94 2.32 -4.45 1.39
N ALA A 95 2.38 -3.82 2.57
CA ALA A 95 3.48 -4.01 3.54
C ALA A 95 3.37 -5.30 4.37
N HIS A 96 2.74 -6.34 3.82
CA HIS A 96 2.55 -7.62 4.49
C HIS A 96 3.84 -8.45 4.48
N TRP A 97 4.21 -8.99 5.64
CA TRP A 97 5.38 -9.86 5.72
C TRP A 97 5.12 -11.18 4.97
N SER A 98 5.90 -11.42 3.92
CA SER A 98 5.79 -12.60 3.04
C SER A 98 6.96 -13.59 3.21
N GLY A 99 7.87 -13.34 4.15
CA GLY A 99 9.06 -14.17 4.40
C GLY A 99 10.24 -13.82 3.49
N GLY A 100 11.28 -14.67 3.52
CA GLY A 100 12.49 -14.49 2.72
C GLY A 100 13.31 -13.25 3.11
N ASN A 101 13.67 -12.42 2.12
CA ASN A 101 14.47 -11.20 2.31
C ASN A 101 13.65 -9.96 2.72
N THR A 102 12.35 -10.11 3.00
CA THR A 102 11.52 -9.01 3.47
C THR A 102 11.78 -8.74 4.95
N ALA A 103 11.89 -7.47 5.33
CA ALA A 103 12.04 -7.12 6.73
C ALA A 103 10.76 -7.49 7.48
N LYS A 104 10.90 -8.25 8.57
CA LYS A 104 9.78 -8.51 9.48
C LYS A 104 9.67 -7.33 10.44
N GLY A 105 8.57 -6.58 10.34
CA GLY A 105 8.27 -5.53 11.31
C GLY A 105 7.95 -6.08 12.70
N VAL A 106 7.55 -5.19 13.62
CA VAL A 106 7.07 -5.58 14.95
C VAL A 106 5.82 -6.47 14.82
N THR A 107 4.95 -6.15 13.87
CA THR A 107 3.82 -6.98 13.45
C THR A 107 4.07 -7.52 12.02
N PRO A 108 3.56 -8.72 11.69
CA PRO A 108 3.67 -9.26 10.34
C PRO A 108 2.72 -8.59 9.33
N CYS A 109 1.72 -7.85 9.81
CA CYS A 109 0.79 -7.06 9.01
C CYS A 109 0.52 -5.74 9.77
N PRO A 110 1.01 -4.59 9.30
CA PRO A 110 0.78 -3.29 9.93
C PRO A 110 -0.58 -2.65 9.55
N LEU A 111 -1.44 -3.39 8.85
CA LEU A 111 -2.60 -2.84 8.15
C LEU A 111 -3.57 -2.07 9.06
N LEU A 112 -3.88 -2.61 10.24
CA LEU A 112 -4.85 -1.95 11.13
C LEU A 112 -4.33 -0.59 11.62
N GLU A 113 -3.05 -0.49 11.93
CA GLU A 113 -2.41 0.76 12.32
C GLU A 113 -2.24 1.72 11.13
N GLU A 114 -1.95 1.20 9.93
CA GLU A 114 -1.93 2.02 8.70
C GLU A 114 -3.30 2.66 8.43
N LEU A 115 -4.38 1.87 8.56
CA LEU A 115 -5.75 2.34 8.41
C LEU A 115 -6.08 3.44 9.43
N ASP A 116 -5.67 3.29 10.69
CA ASP A 116 -5.89 4.34 11.71
C ASP A 116 -5.26 5.67 11.32
N VAL A 117 -4.05 5.64 10.77
CA VAL A 117 -3.35 6.86 10.32
C VAL A 117 -4.04 7.49 9.11
N ILE A 118 -4.48 6.68 8.14
CA ILE A 118 -5.14 7.18 6.93
C ILE A 118 -6.49 7.82 7.27
N LEU A 119 -7.29 7.14 8.10
CA LEU A 119 -8.64 7.59 8.49
C LEU A 119 -8.64 8.84 9.36
N ALA A 120 -7.56 9.10 10.11
CA ALA A 120 -7.47 10.24 11.03
C ALA A 120 -7.58 11.61 10.36
N THR A 121 -7.32 11.72 9.06
CA THR A 121 -7.40 13.01 8.34
C THR A 121 -8.82 13.39 7.91
N GLY A 122 -9.75 12.44 7.83
CA GLY A 122 -11.09 12.64 7.28
C GLY A 122 -11.11 12.96 5.77
N VAL A 123 -9.98 12.81 5.08
CA VAL A 123 -9.90 12.99 3.62
C VAL A 123 -10.41 11.74 2.92
N ASN A 124 -11.22 11.94 1.88
CA ASN A 124 -11.81 10.86 1.10
C ASN A 124 -10.79 10.23 0.14
N HIS A 125 -10.01 9.28 0.64
CA HIS A 125 -9.07 8.48 -0.13
C HIS A 125 -9.72 7.21 -0.72
N TYR A 126 -9.00 6.52 -1.60
CA TYR A 126 -9.36 5.18 -2.05
C TYR A 126 -8.32 4.18 -1.59
N LEU A 127 -8.77 3.05 -1.06
CA LEU A 127 -7.94 1.97 -0.56
C LEU A 127 -8.00 0.77 -1.51
N LEU A 128 -6.84 0.30 -1.91
CA LEU A 128 -6.59 -1.01 -2.48
C LEU A 128 -5.65 -1.75 -1.53
N ILE A 129 -6.09 -2.88 -0.99
CA ILE A 129 -5.31 -3.67 -0.03
C ILE A 129 -5.09 -5.05 -0.63
N ASP A 130 -3.82 -5.43 -0.80
CA ASP A 130 -3.45 -6.69 -1.42
C ASP A 130 -3.64 -7.89 -0.49
N ASP A 131 -3.52 -9.10 -1.05
CA ASP A 131 -3.47 -10.35 -0.32
C ASP A 131 -4.70 -10.61 0.57
N ALA A 132 -5.90 -10.27 0.09
CA ALA A 132 -7.15 -10.45 0.82
C ALA A 132 -7.37 -11.87 1.36
N ARG A 133 -6.84 -12.89 0.66
CA ARG A 133 -6.84 -14.30 1.06
C ARG A 133 -6.10 -14.60 2.37
N CYS A 134 -5.17 -13.73 2.78
CA CYS A 134 -4.33 -13.89 3.97
C CYS A 134 -5.04 -13.43 5.26
N PHE A 135 -6.01 -12.53 5.14
CA PHE A 135 -6.74 -11.98 6.29
C PHE A 135 -7.62 -13.04 6.96
N GLY A 136 -7.44 -13.21 8.28
CA GLY A 136 -8.09 -14.24 9.09
C GLY A 136 -7.58 -15.67 8.87
N THR A 137 -6.56 -15.87 8.02
CA THR A 137 -5.98 -17.21 7.76
C THR A 137 -4.53 -17.34 8.21
N LEU A 138 -3.78 -16.25 8.25
CA LEU A 138 -2.38 -16.22 8.70
C LEU A 138 -2.27 -15.63 10.11
N ASN A 139 -1.37 -16.19 10.93
CA ASN A 139 -1.12 -15.68 12.27
C ASN A 139 -0.53 -14.27 12.21
N GLY A 140 -1.14 -13.35 12.97
CA GLY A 140 -0.75 -11.93 13.03
C GLY A 140 -1.28 -11.08 11.87
N PHE A 141 -2.09 -11.64 10.98
CA PHE A 141 -2.89 -10.86 10.02
C PHE A 141 -4.28 -10.61 10.62
N PRO A 142 -4.86 -9.41 10.43
CA PRO A 142 -6.22 -9.13 10.89
C PRO A 142 -7.22 -9.98 10.14
N THR A 143 -8.39 -10.18 10.75
CA THR A 143 -9.57 -10.76 10.11
C THR A 143 -10.26 -9.73 9.21
N LEU A 144 -11.08 -10.21 8.27
CA LEU A 144 -11.94 -9.33 7.46
C LEU A 144 -12.92 -8.51 8.31
N ASP A 145 -13.37 -9.06 9.45
CA ASP A 145 -14.26 -8.37 10.38
C ASP A 145 -13.54 -7.23 11.13
N GLU A 146 -12.27 -7.41 11.51
CA GLU A 146 -11.46 -6.34 12.11
C GLU A 146 -11.19 -5.22 11.11
N ILE A 147 -10.90 -5.55 9.85
CA ILE A 147 -10.76 -4.57 8.77
C ILE A 147 -12.09 -3.83 8.58
N GLY A 148 -13.20 -4.57 8.47
CA GLY A 148 -14.54 -4.01 8.26
C GLY A 148 -15.01 -3.14 9.44
N SER A 149 -14.55 -3.43 10.65
CA SER A 149 -14.82 -2.59 11.82
C SER A 149 -14.15 -1.21 11.72
N LYS A 150 -13.04 -1.08 10.98
CA LYS A 150 -12.37 0.21 10.73
C LYS A 150 -12.94 0.95 9.52
N ILE A 151 -13.11 0.25 8.39
CA ILE A 151 -13.45 0.89 7.10
C ILE A 151 -14.89 0.63 6.64
N GLY A 152 -15.71 -0.02 7.44
CA GLY A 152 -17.07 -0.44 7.06
C GLY A 152 -17.07 -1.48 5.94
N THR A 153 -18.19 -1.56 5.20
CA THR A 153 -18.31 -2.49 4.08
C THR A 153 -17.33 -2.16 2.95
N PHE A 154 -16.67 -3.20 2.44
CA PHE A 154 -15.74 -3.16 1.31
C PHE A 154 -16.04 -4.29 0.33
N LYS A 155 -15.44 -4.21 -0.87
CA LYS A 155 -15.51 -5.29 -1.87
C LYS A 155 -14.19 -6.06 -1.88
N ILE A 156 -14.25 -7.37 -2.11
CA ILE A 156 -13.07 -8.16 -2.43
C ILE A 156 -13.23 -8.63 -3.87
N GLU A 157 -12.26 -8.31 -4.72
CA GLU A 157 -12.24 -8.76 -6.10
C GLU A 157 -10.82 -9.14 -6.51
N ASN A 158 -10.66 -10.37 -7.00
CA ASN A 158 -9.37 -10.91 -7.40
C ASN A 158 -8.31 -10.60 -6.34
N ASP A 159 -8.61 -11.01 -5.10
CA ASP A 159 -7.68 -10.95 -3.97
C ASP A 159 -7.29 -9.55 -3.48
N ILE A 160 -7.96 -8.51 -3.97
CA ILE A 160 -7.74 -7.12 -3.57
C ILE A 160 -8.99 -6.63 -2.86
N ILE A 161 -8.84 -6.14 -1.62
CA ILE A 161 -9.89 -5.36 -0.96
C ILE A 161 -9.93 -3.97 -1.60
N ARG A 162 -11.13 -3.52 -1.92
CA ARG A 162 -11.41 -2.22 -2.52
C ARG A 162 -12.36 -1.44 -1.64
N LYS A 163 -11.96 -0.23 -1.26
CA LYS A 163 -12.78 0.65 -0.44
C LYS A 163 -12.60 2.11 -0.85
N ASP A 164 -13.72 2.73 -1.19
CA ASP A 164 -13.85 4.18 -1.28
C ASP A 164 -14.21 4.73 0.10
N LEU A 165 -13.44 5.70 0.62
CA LEU A 165 -13.69 6.32 1.94
C LEU A 165 -14.66 7.51 1.88
N ARG A 166 -15.23 7.81 0.72
CA ARG A 166 -16.37 8.74 0.59
C ARG A 166 -17.63 8.27 1.31
#